data_AF-A0A3D4FJX0-F1
#
_entry.id   AF-A0A3D4FJX0-F1
#
_cell.length_a   1.000
_cell.length_b   1.000
_cell.length_c   1.000
_cell.angle_alpha   90.00
_cell.angle_beta   90.00
_cell.angle_gamma   90.00
#
_symmetry.space_group_name_H-M   'P 1'
#
loop_
_entity.id
_entity.type
_entity.pdbx_description
1 polymer ?
#
loop_
_entity_poly.entity_id
_entity_poly.type
_entity_poly.pdbx_seq_one_letter_code
_entity_poly.pdbx_strand_id
1 'polypeptide(L)' 'AMHVAFPYVDILRYGGTIPGSKDNGEVLICCPDVDVINVFKIEKIDN' A
#
# COMPACT_ATOMS: atom_id res chain seq x y z
N ALA A 1 -8.95 6.97 8.41
CA ALA A 1 -8.03 6.14 9.23
C ALA A 1 -7.23 5.22 8.30
N MET A 2 -5.90 5.22 8.41
CA MET A 2 -5.00 4.50 7.48
C MET A 2 -4.88 2.99 7.80
N HIS A 3 -5.84 2.40 8.53
CA HIS A 3 -5.83 0.98 8.86
C HIS A 3 -5.75 0.07 7.62
N VAL A 4 -6.25 0.53 6.48
CA VAL A 4 -6.14 -0.20 5.20
C VAL A 4 -4.68 -0.34 4.75
N ALA A 5 -3.80 0.61 5.05
CA ALA A 5 -2.39 0.57 4.64
C ALA A 5 -1.54 -0.37 5.50
N PHE A 6 -1.93 -0.59 6.76
CA PHE A 6 -1.13 -1.28 7.76
C PHE A 6 -0.68 -2.70 7.32
N PRO A 7 -1.56 -3.56 6.76
CA PRO A 7 -1.14 -4.88 6.28
C PRO A 7 -0.13 -4.84 5.13
N TYR A 8 -0.24 -3.87 4.23
CA TYR A 8 0.68 -3.74 3.08
C TYR A 8 2.07 -3.32 3.51
N VAL A 9 2.16 -2.40 4.48
CA VAL A 9 3.44 -1.97 5.07
C VAL A 9 4.13 -3.15 5.76
N ASP A 10 3.39 -3.97 6.50
CA ASP A 10 3.95 -5.15 7.16
C ASP A 10 4.46 -6.18 6.16
N ILE A 11 3.70 -6.46 5.08
CA ILE A 11 4.14 -7.36 4.01
C ILE A 11 5.49 -6.90 3.44
N LEU A 12 5.61 -5.61 3.08
CA LEU A 12 6.86 -5.07 2.53
C LEU A 12 8.01 -5.11 3.56
N ARG A 13 7.71 -4.80 4.83
CA ARG A 13 8.70 -4.80 5.91
C ARG A 13 9.29 -6.18 6.19
N TYR A 14 8.47 -7.23 6.12
CA TYR A 14 8.91 -8.61 6.31
C TYR A 14 9.38 -9.28 5.01
N GLY A 15 9.54 -8.52 3.93
CA GLY A 15 10.08 -9.02 2.65
C GLY A 15 9.10 -9.90 1.87
N GLY A 16 7.80 -9.80 2.16
CA GLY A 16 6.74 -10.47 1.42
C GLY A 16 6.36 -9.72 0.14
N THR A 17 5.62 -10.42 -0.72
CA THR A 17 5.07 -9.85 -1.95
C THR A 17 3.63 -9.39 -1.71
N ILE A 18 3.28 -8.20 -2.18
CA ILE A 18 1.92 -7.68 -2.06
C ILE A 18 0.97 -8.45 -3.00
N PRO A 19 -0.11 -9.07 -2.48
CA PRO A 19 -1.06 -9.79 -3.30
C PRO A 19 -1.81 -8.84 -4.24
N GLY A 20 -1.89 -9.20 -5.52
CA GLY A 20 -2.60 -8.43 -6.54
C GLY A 20 -1.86 -7.20 -7.07
N SER A 21 -0.62 -6.95 -6.60
CA SER A 21 0.23 -5.96 -7.26
C SER A 21 0.80 -6.50 -8.56
N LYS A 22 0.83 -5.68 -9.61
CA LYS A 22 1.48 -6.01 -10.88
C LYS A 22 3.01 -5.93 -10.78
N ASP A 23 3.52 -5.09 -9.90
CA ASP A 23 4.93 -4.77 -9.75
C ASP A 23 5.37 -5.09 -8.31
N ASN A 24 6.37 -5.97 -8.15
CA ASN A 24 6.86 -6.49 -6.87
C ASN A 24 7.45 -5.38 -5.97
N GLY A 25 6.58 -4.56 -5.37
CA GLY A 25 6.99 -3.45 -4.52
C GLY A 25 6.06 -2.24 -4.57
N GLU A 26 5.13 -2.15 -5.53
CA GLU A 26 4.18 -1.04 -5.62
C GLU A 26 2.77 -1.45 -5.16
N VAL A 27 2.04 -0.58 -4.47
CA VAL A 27 0.61 -0.75 -4.20
C VAL A 27 -0.12 0.58 -4.18
N LEU A 28 -1.32 0.59 -4.77
CA LEU A 28 -2.26 1.69 -4.64
C LEU A 28 -3.34 1.33 -3.62
N ILE A 29 -3.56 2.22 -2.66
CA ILE A 29 -4.57 2.05 -1.62
C ILE A 29 -5.51 3.25 -1.62
N CYS A 30 -6.80 2.98 -1.42
CA CYS A 30 -7.82 4.01 -1.31
C CYS A 30 -8.26 4.13 0.16
N CYS A 31 -8.23 5.34 0.70
CA CYS A 31 -8.87 5.66 1.97
C CYS A 31 -10.11 6.52 1.67
N PRO A 32 -11.32 5.96 1.77
CA PRO A 32 -12.54 6.74 1.61
C PRO A 32 -12.71 7.67 2.81
N ASP A 33 -12.69 8.97 2.57
CA ASP A 33 -13.21 9.98 3.49
C ASP A 33 -14.61 10.42 3.00
N VAL A 34 -15.42 11.01 3.87
CA VAL A 34 -16.80 11.39 3.54
C VAL A 34 -16.85 12.47 2.46
N ASP A 35 -15.86 13.36 2.46
CA ASP A 35 -15.80 14.50 1.55
C ASP A 35 -14.81 14.28 0.40
N VAL A 36 -13.82 13.38 0.58
CA VAL A 36 -12.70 13.22 -0.36
C VAL A 36 -12.26 11.77 -0.50
N ILE A 37 -11.98 11.36 -1.73
CA ILE A 37 -11.33 10.08 -2.00
C ILE A 37 -9.82 10.29 -2.03
N ASN A 38 -9.11 9.74 -1.06
CA ASN A 38 -7.65 9.78 -1.02
C ASN A 38 -7.07 8.48 -1.55
N VAL A 39 -6.26 8.58 -2.61
CA VAL A 39 -5.52 7.44 -3.17
C VAL A 39 -4.04 7.64 -2.89
N PHE A 40 -3.41 6.65 -2.24
CA PHE A 40 -2.00 6.67 -1.90
C PHE A 40 -1.26 5.58 -2.68
N LYS A 41 -0.04 5.90 -3.11
CA LYS A 41 0.92 4.94 -3.68
C LYS A 41 2.00 4.64 -2.65
N ILE A 42 2.27 3.36 -2.43
CA ILE A 42 3.40 2.89 -1.62
C ILE A 42 4.32 2.13 -2.57
N GLU A 43 5.60 2.46 -2.56
CA GLU A 43 6.61 1.79 -3.38
C GLU A 43 7.85 1.44 -2.56
N LYS A 44 8.40 0.24 -2.78
CA LYS A 44 9.68 -0.19 -2.23
C LYS A 44 10.81 0.41 -3.06
N ILE A 45 11.72 1.15 -2.42
CA ILE A 45 12.92 1.68 -3.06
C ILE A 45 14.09 0.73 -2.74
N ASP A 46 14.62 0.05 -3.75
CA ASP A 46 15.84 -0.73 -3.63
C ASP A 46 17.04 0.17 -3.97
N ASN A 47 18.06 0.14 -3.11
CA ASN A 47 19.26 0.99 -3.17
C ASN A 47 20.45 0.20 -3.72
#